data_AF-A0A4S9CUZ7-F1
#
_entry.id   AF-A0A4S9CUZ7-F1
#
_cell.length_a   1.000
_cell.length_b   1.000
_cell.length_c   1.000
_cell.angle_alpha   90.00
_cell.angle_beta   90.00
_cell.angle_gamma   90.00
#
_symmetry.space_group_name_H-M   'P 1'
#
loop_
_entity.id
_entity.type
_entity.pdbx_description
1 polymer ?
#
loop_
_entity_poly.entity_id
_entity_poly.type
_entity_poly.pdbx_seq_one_letter_code
_entity_poly.pdbx_strand_id
1 'polypeptide(L)'
;MASTNDTGLTNAVRINCSISQKIHSRPIFESVTLSKKMIESMMSPGMLKSQSSQIARRIGTPLRAVLEEQPVREPYGNMDWSYAVYLHMCCNLDTKKDSATWGWAPDYWRVNAGDAYVIREDTQPLSARYLEAFCAWCFQELQPRFEIAMEEERDNIADNRKNVLAMVTKEKFETYREKFDREKMTADYNYDPMAKIMEEYLRTQAEDAGKKEQA
;
A
#
# COMPACT_ATOMS: atom_id res chain seq x y z
N MET A 1 -11.93 14.86 -42.41
CA MET A 1 -11.16 14.78 -41.15
C MET A 1 -12.04 14.07 -40.14
N ALA A 2 -11.75 12.80 -39.85
CA ALA A 2 -12.50 12.03 -38.88
C ALA A 2 -12.13 12.54 -37.48
N SER A 3 -13.14 13.03 -36.75
CA SER A 3 -13.03 13.31 -35.32
C SER A 3 -12.73 11.98 -34.62
N THR A 4 -11.49 11.82 -34.17
CA THR A 4 -11.12 10.75 -33.26
C THR A 4 -11.82 11.05 -31.94
N ASN A 5 -12.88 10.31 -31.64
CA ASN A 5 -13.43 10.23 -30.29
C ASN A 5 -12.31 9.69 -29.38
N ASP A 6 -11.55 10.60 -28.79
CA ASP A 6 -10.61 10.34 -27.70
C ASP A 6 -11.46 9.84 -26.54
N THR A 7 -11.64 8.51 -26.44
CA THR A 7 -12.40 7.93 -25.34
C THR A 7 -11.70 8.19 -24.00
N GLY A 8 -10.43 8.60 -23.97
CA GLY A 8 -9.77 9.09 -22.76
C GLY A 8 -9.83 8.14 -21.55
N LEU A 9 -10.09 6.86 -21.79
CA LEU A 9 -10.35 5.85 -20.76
C LEU A 9 -9.04 5.17 -20.37
N THR A 10 -8.32 5.75 -19.42
CA THR A 10 -7.19 5.06 -18.78
C THR A 10 -7.72 4.22 -17.61
N ASN A 11 -7.26 2.98 -17.51
CA ASN A 11 -7.69 2.06 -16.46
C ASN A 11 -7.02 2.41 -15.13
N ALA A 12 -7.82 2.85 -14.17
CA ALA A 12 -7.44 3.13 -12.79
C ALA A 12 -7.98 2.02 -11.89
N VAL A 13 -7.56 2.02 -10.63
CA VAL A 13 -8.12 1.13 -9.61
C VAL A 13 -8.61 1.98 -8.44
N ARG A 14 -9.84 1.75 -8.00
CA ARG A 14 -10.35 2.30 -6.75
C ARG A 14 -10.07 1.31 -5.61
N ILE A 15 -9.46 1.80 -4.55
CA ILE A 15 -9.37 1.13 -3.25
C ILE A 15 -10.58 1.58 -2.44
N ASN A 16 -11.51 0.69 -2.17
CA ASN A 16 -12.71 0.96 -1.39
C ASN A 16 -12.45 0.74 0.11
N CYS A 17 -12.88 1.70 0.94
CA CYS A 17 -12.86 1.57 2.39
C CYS A 17 -13.91 0.56 2.89
N SER A 18 -13.80 0.14 4.16
CA SER A 18 -14.73 -0.84 4.74
C SER A 18 -16.19 -0.38 4.77
N ILE A 19 -16.45 0.94 4.83
CA ILE A 19 -17.81 1.47 4.78
C ILE A 19 -18.39 1.36 3.36
N SER A 20 -17.61 1.71 2.33
CA SER A 20 -18.07 1.60 0.94
C SER A 20 -18.33 0.15 0.53
N GLN A 21 -17.55 -0.81 1.06
CA GLN A 21 -17.87 -2.24 0.91
C GLN A 21 -19.21 -2.61 1.54
N LYS A 22 -19.48 -2.16 2.77
CA LYS A 22 -20.72 -2.46 3.49
C LYS A 22 -21.96 -1.84 2.84
N ILE A 23 -21.87 -0.59 2.39
CA ILE A 23 -23.03 0.16 1.86
C ILE A 23 -23.28 -0.18 0.39
N HIS A 24 -22.23 -0.32 -0.41
CA HIS A 24 -22.35 -0.46 -1.87
C HIS A 24 -22.00 -1.85 -2.39
N SER A 25 -21.69 -2.81 -1.50
CA SER A 25 -21.28 -4.18 -1.87
C SER A 25 -20.11 -4.21 -2.87
N ARG A 26 -19.21 -3.22 -2.77
CA ARG A 26 -18.04 -3.11 -3.63
C ARG A 26 -16.94 -4.06 -3.16
N PRO A 27 -16.08 -4.58 -4.05
CA PRO A 27 -14.84 -5.24 -3.64
C PRO A 27 -13.84 -4.21 -3.05
N ILE A 28 -12.81 -4.68 -2.34
CA ILE A 28 -11.74 -3.80 -1.84
C ILE A 28 -11.02 -3.10 -2.99
N PHE A 29 -10.69 -3.83 -4.06
CA PHE A 29 -10.03 -3.30 -5.25
C PHE A 29 -10.96 -3.42 -6.45
N GLU A 30 -11.23 -2.29 -7.09
CA GLU A 30 -12.18 -2.21 -8.19
C GLU A 30 -11.55 -1.52 -9.40
N SER A 31 -11.52 -2.20 -10.55
CA SER A 31 -11.11 -1.56 -11.80
C SER A 31 -12.14 -0.50 -12.19
N VAL A 32 -11.68 0.73 -12.39
CA VAL A 32 -12.52 1.86 -12.77
C VAL A 32 -11.89 2.62 -13.92
N THR A 33 -12.71 3.37 -14.63
CA THR A 33 -12.25 4.22 -15.71
C THR A 33 -12.44 5.68 -15.32
N LEU A 34 -11.37 6.46 -15.40
CA LEU A 34 -11.40 7.88 -15.08
C LEU A 34 -11.45 8.71 -16.35
N SER A 35 -12.05 9.89 -16.25
CA SER A 35 -11.99 10.86 -17.33
C SER A 35 -10.56 11.41 -17.49
N LYS A 36 -10.19 11.78 -18.72
CA LYS A 36 -8.92 12.45 -19.03
C LYS A 36 -8.64 13.65 -18.11
N LYS A 37 -9.65 14.49 -17.87
CA LYS A 37 -9.55 15.66 -16.97
C LYS A 37 -9.17 15.26 -15.55
N MET A 38 -9.73 14.16 -15.04
CA MET A 38 -9.41 13.67 -13.71
C MET A 38 -7.97 13.16 -13.64
N ILE A 39 -7.51 12.45 -14.66
CA ILE A 39 -6.13 11.98 -14.76
C ILE A 39 -5.15 13.16 -14.82
N GLU A 40 -5.41 14.15 -15.67
CA GLU A 40 -4.62 15.38 -15.75
C GLU A 40 -4.54 16.10 -14.40
N SER A 41 -5.64 16.15 -13.65
CA SER A 41 -5.68 16.70 -12.30
C SER A 41 -4.81 15.90 -11.32
N MET A 42 -4.89 14.57 -11.35
CA MET A 42 -4.06 13.67 -10.52
C MET A 42 -2.56 13.78 -10.84
N MET A 43 -2.21 14.15 -12.07
CA MET A 43 -0.84 14.33 -12.54
C MET A 43 -0.30 15.75 -12.30
N SER A 44 -1.12 16.67 -11.80
CA SER A 44 -0.75 18.08 -11.66
C SER A 44 0.35 18.31 -10.59
N PRO A 45 1.26 19.28 -10.80
CA PRO A 45 2.37 19.56 -9.89
C PRO A 45 1.98 19.80 -8.41
N GLY A 46 0.84 20.45 -8.18
CA GLY A 46 0.33 20.75 -6.84
C GLY A 46 -0.06 19.50 -6.04
N MET A 47 -0.39 18.42 -6.74
CA MET A 47 -0.81 17.13 -6.17
C MET A 47 0.38 16.17 -5.97
N LEU A 48 1.60 16.51 -6.40
CA LEU A 48 2.70 15.55 -6.51
C LEU A 48 3.24 14.98 -5.19
N LYS A 49 3.24 15.75 -4.10
CA LYS A 49 4.07 15.46 -2.92
C LYS A 49 3.44 14.52 -1.90
N SER A 50 2.12 14.55 -1.74
CA SER A 50 1.40 13.75 -0.73
C SER A 50 0.71 12.52 -1.30
N GLN A 51 0.71 12.35 -2.62
CA GLN A 51 -0.15 11.40 -3.34
C GLN A 51 0.62 10.35 -4.15
N SER A 52 1.95 10.42 -4.15
CA SER A 52 2.78 9.42 -4.83
C SER A 52 3.37 8.45 -3.82
N SER A 53 3.30 7.16 -4.13
CA SER A 53 3.85 6.10 -3.28
C SER A 53 5.37 5.99 -3.45
N GLN A 54 6.12 6.21 -2.36
CA GLN A 54 7.57 6.03 -2.35
C GLN A 54 7.96 4.57 -2.59
N ILE A 55 7.22 3.62 -1.99
CA ILE A 55 7.39 2.18 -2.19
C ILE A 55 7.23 1.83 -3.67
N ALA A 56 6.15 2.31 -4.31
CA ALA A 56 5.84 2.00 -5.70
C ALA A 56 6.90 2.54 -6.67
N ARG A 57 7.40 3.75 -6.43
CA ARG A 57 8.53 4.33 -7.17
C ARG A 57 9.77 3.47 -7.07
N ARG A 58 10.09 2.99 -5.87
CA ARG A 58 11.30 2.22 -5.60
C ARG A 58 11.32 0.85 -6.28
N ILE A 59 10.15 0.25 -6.50
CA ILE A 59 10.00 -0.99 -7.27
C ILE A 59 9.81 -0.78 -8.78
N GLY A 60 9.90 0.47 -9.26
CA GLY A 60 9.84 0.80 -10.68
C GLY A 60 8.43 0.83 -11.28
N THR A 61 7.38 0.84 -10.46
CA THR A 61 6.00 1.04 -10.93
C THR A 61 5.41 2.25 -10.20
N PRO A 62 5.77 3.48 -10.59
CA PRO A 62 5.34 4.67 -9.88
C PRO A 62 3.82 4.81 -9.91
N LEU A 63 3.21 4.87 -8.72
CA LEU A 63 1.77 5.00 -8.53
C LEU A 63 1.43 6.36 -7.93
N ARG A 64 0.27 6.88 -8.33
CA ARG A 64 -0.39 8.04 -7.73
C ARG A 64 -1.74 7.66 -7.23
N ALA A 65 -2.14 8.23 -6.09
CA ALA A 65 -3.48 8.05 -5.57
C ALA A 65 -4.10 9.35 -5.07
N VAL A 66 -5.40 9.49 -5.21
CA VAL A 66 -6.19 10.57 -4.62
C VAL A 66 -7.38 9.99 -3.88
N LEU A 67 -7.74 10.60 -2.76
CA LEU A 67 -9.01 10.29 -2.12
C LEU A 67 -10.17 10.73 -3.02
N GLU A 68 -11.13 9.84 -3.20
CA GLU A 68 -12.42 10.14 -3.83
C GLU A 68 -13.15 11.15 -2.93
N GLU A 69 -13.66 12.24 -3.51
CA GLU A 69 -14.50 13.17 -2.77
C GLU A 69 -15.75 12.43 -2.27
N GLN A 70 -15.82 12.24 -0.95
CA GLN A 70 -16.98 11.62 -0.32
C GLN A 70 -17.92 12.72 0.19
N PRO A 71 -19.25 12.54 0.08
CA PRO A 71 -20.17 13.37 0.85
C PRO A 71 -19.82 13.26 2.34
N VAL A 72 -20.00 14.33 3.10
CA VAL A 72 -19.69 14.38 4.53
C VAL A 72 -20.31 13.17 5.23
N ARG A 73 -19.47 12.24 5.66
CA ARG A 73 -19.88 11.07 6.45
C ARG A 73 -19.76 11.44 7.93
N GLU A 74 -20.62 10.86 8.78
CA GLU A 74 -20.44 11.01 10.21
C GLU A 74 -19.07 10.45 10.62
N PRO A 75 -18.28 11.19 11.44
CA PRO A 75 -16.88 10.88 11.70
C PRO A 75 -16.64 9.64 12.58
N TYR A 76 -17.68 8.89 12.97
CA TYR A 76 -17.63 7.91 14.06
C TYR A 76 -17.90 6.45 13.65
N GLY A 77 -18.00 6.14 12.37
CA GLY A 77 -17.96 4.74 11.93
C GLY A 77 -16.52 4.21 11.98
N ASN A 78 -16.30 3.02 12.55
CA ASN A 78 -15.04 2.27 12.39
C ASN A 78 -14.83 1.98 10.89
N MET A 79 -14.17 2.91 10.20
CA MET A 79 -13.80 2.80 8.79
C MET A 79 -12.37 2.29 8.73
N ASP A 80 -12.14 1.33 7.84
CA ASP A 80 -10.82 0.84 7.52
C ASP A 80 -10.48 1.25 6.09
N TRP A 81 -9.37 1.98 5.94
CA TRP A 81 -8.78 2.40 4.68
C TRP A 81 -7.27 2.12 4.66
N SER A 82 -6.83 1.18 5.50
CA SER A 82 -5.43 0.80 5.73
C SER A 82 -4.65 0.53 4.44
N TYR A 83 -5.26 -0.12 3.45
CA TYR A 83 -4.59 -0.35 2.16
C TYR A 83 -4.23 0.94 1.41
N ALA A 84 -5.06 1.98 1.49
CA ALA A 84 -4.74 3.28 0.91
C ALA A 84 -3.61 3.98 1.69
N VAL A 85 -3.60 3.85 3.03
CA VAL A 85 -2.57 4.43 3.91
C VAL A 85 -1.22 3.78 3.72
N TYR A 86 -1.15 2.44 3.86
CA TYR A 86 0.11 1.72 3.90
C TYR A 86 0.81 1.67 2.54
N LEU A 87 0.05 1.81 1.45
CA LEU A 87 0.60 2.07 0.12
C LEU A 87 1.51 3.32 0.08
N HIS A 88 1.29 4.28 0.99
CA HIS A 88 1.95 5.59 1.01
C HIS A 88 2.91 5.77 2.19
N MET A 89 3.32 4.69 2.88
CA MET A 89 4.35 4.81 3.92
C MET A 89 5.64 5.41 3.34
N CYS A 90 6.17 6.41 4.03
CA CYS A 90 7.44 7.03 3.66
C CYS A 90 8.60 6.09 3.96
N CYS A 91 9.47 5.88 2.98
CA CYS A 91 10.63 5.01 3.07
C CYS A 91 11.91 5.68 2.55
N ASN A 92 11.92 6.95 2.19
CA ASN A 92 13.15 7.62 1.79
C ASN A 92 14.03 7.94 3.00
N LEU A 93 15.35 7.87 2.82
CA LEU A 93 16.36 8.21 3.84
C LEU A 93 17.39 9.23 3.30
N ASP A 94 17.08 9.89 2.18
CA ASP A 94 18.03 10.75 1.47
C ASP A 94 18.35 12.04 2.24
N THR A 95 17.39 12.53 3.03
CA THR A 95 17.53 13.75 3.82
C THR A 95 17.09 13.55 5.27
N LYS A 96 17.51 14.46 6.17
CA LYS A 96 17.02 14.51 7.55
C LYS A 96 15.49 14.61 7.63
N LYS A 97 14.88 15.31 6.67
CA LYS A 97 13.43 15.45 6.62
C LYS A 97 12.75 14.12 6.27
N ASP A 98 13.31 13.38 5.30
CA ASP A 98 12.78 12.09 4.91
C ASP A 98 12.87 11.09 6.07
N SER A 99 14.04 11.06 6.72
CA SER A 99 14.28 10.25 7.92
C SER A 99 13.27 10.53 9.05
N ALA A 100 12.91 11.80 9.28
CA ALA A 100 11.91 12.16 10.29
C ALA A 100 10.47 11.69 9.97
N THR A 101 10.20 11.36 8.70
CA THR A 101 8.89 10.87 8.25
C THR A 101 8.86 9.35 8.00
N TRP A 102 9.98 8.66 8.18
CA TRP A 102 10.11 7.23 7.93
C TRP A 102 9.00 6.41 8.63
N GLY A 103 8.44 5.44 7.92
CA GLY A 103 7.40 4.54 8.43
C GLY A 103 6.02 5.17 8.60
N TRP A 104 5.92 6.50 8.46
CA TRP A 104 4.65 7.20 8.51
C TRP A 104 4.13 7.51 7.10
N ALA A 105 2.85 7.24 6.86
CA ALA A 105 2.17 7.82 5.72
C ALA A 105 1.99 9.35 5.92
N PRO A 106 1.98 10.16 4.84
CA PRO A 106 1.66 11.59 4.93
C PRO A 106 0.32 11.83 5.62
N ASP A 107 0.18 12.97 6.33
CA ASP A 107 -1.05 13.34 7.05
C ASP A 107 -2.29 13.24 6.17
N TYR A 108 -2.17 13.62 4.90
CA TYR A 108 -3.22 13.48 3.89
C TYR A 108 -3.91 12.09 3.91
N TRP A 109 -3.15 11.01 4.09
CA TRP A 109 -3.68 9.64 4.15
C TRP A 109 -4.07 9.19 5.55
N ARG A 110 -3.40 9.71 6.58
CA ARG A 110 -3.64 9.30 7.98
C ARG A 110 -4.89 9.94 8.57
N VAL A 111 -5.16 11.20 8.25
CA VAL A 111 -6.25 11.98 8.87
C VAL A 111 -7.51 12.00 8.02
N ASN A 112 -7.39 11.73 6.72
CA ASN A 112 -8.53 11.66 5.81
C ASN A 112 -8.81 10.21 5.43
N ALA A 113 -10.07 9.83 5.59
CA ALA A 113 -10.55 8.47 5.36
C ALA A 113 -11.44 8.43 4.13
N GLY A 114 -11.37 7.36 3.35
CA GLY A 114 -12.30 7.15 2.25
C GLY A 114 -11.79 6.19 1.19
N ASP A 115 -12.54 6.13 0.10
CA ASP A 115 -12.12 5.44 -1.11
C ASP A 115 -11.00 6.23 -1.79
N ALA A 116 -10.10 5.54 -2.48
CA ALA A 116 -8.97 6.17 -3.17
C ALA A 116 -8.86 5.70 -4.62
N TYR A 117 -8.71 6.61 -5.56
CA TYR A 117 -8.37 6.27 -6.94
C TYR A 117 -6.87 6.20 -7.12
N VAL A 118 -6.39 5.14 -7.76
CA VAL A 118 -4.98 4.89 -8.02
C VAL A 118 -4.73 4.77 -9.52
N ILE A 119 -3.70 5.45 -10.01
CA ILE A 119 -3.22 5.40 -11.39
C ILE A 119 -1.71 5.15 -11.44
N ARG A 120 -1.20 4.71 -12.59
CA ARG A 120 0.24 4.70 -12.86
C ARG A 120 0.69 6.05 -13.40
N GLU A 121 1.86 6.51 -12.97
CA GLU A 121 2.46 7.76 -13.46
C GLU A 121 2.86 7.69 -14.94
N ASP A 122 3.11 6.51 -15.48
CA ASP A 122 3.39 6.31 -16.90
C ASP A 122 2.13 6.20 -17.77
N THR A 123 0.96 6.46 -17.19
CA THR A 123 -0.37 6.41 -17.84
C THR A 123 -0.75 5.03 -18.41
N GLN A 124 0.02 3.99 -18.11
CA GLN A 124 -0.36 2.64 -18.49
C GLN A 124 -1.55 2.15 -17.65
N PRO A 125 -2.36 1.22 -18.18
CA PRO A 125 -3.39 0.54 -17.40
C PRO A 125 -2.86 -0.03 -16.09
N LEU A 126 -3.63 0.15 -15.01
CA LEU A 126 -3.39 -0.48 -13.72
C LEU A 126 -4.37 -1.65 -13.52
N SER A 127 -3.83 -2.83 -13.18
CA SER A 127 -4.65 -4.00 -12.85
C SER A 127 -5.07 -3.95 -11.38
N ALA A 128 -6.35 -4.17 -11.10
CA ALA A 128 -6.86 -4.30 -9.73
C ALA A 128 -6.15 -5.43 -8.98
N ARG A 129 -5.88 -6.57 -9.64
CA ARG A 129 -5.17 -7.70 -9.03
C ARG A 129 -3.71 -7.38 -8.70
N TYR A 130 -3.03 -6.63 -9.58
CA TYR A 130 -1.68 -6.15 -9.30
C TYR A 130 -1.67 -5.23 -8.08
N LEU A 131 -2.59 -4.26 -8.04
CA LEU A 131 -2.66 -3.31 -6.94
C LEU A 131 -3.05 -4.00 -5.61
N GLU A 132 -3.96 -4.97 -5.66
CA GLU A 132 -4.35 -5.79 -4.52
C GLU A 132 -3.12 -6.50 -3.91
N ALA A 133 -2.37 -7.24 -4.73
CA ALA A 133 -1.16 -7.92 -4.26
C ALA A 133 -0.11 -6.92 -3.73
N PHE A 134 0.02 -5.77 -4.38
CA PHE A 134 0.97 -4.74 -3.95
C PHE A 134 0.59 -4.11 -2.60
N CYS A 135 -0.68 -3.78 -2.41
CA CYS A 135 -1.16 -3.23 -1.14
C CYS A 135 -1.13 -4.29 -0.02
N ALA A 136 -1.44 -5.55 -0.34
CA ALA A 136 -1.29 -6.66 0.60
C ALA A 136 0.18 -6.83 1.02
N TRP A 137 1.13 -6.74 0.09
CA TRP A 137 2.55 -6.75 0.43
C TRP A 137 2.95 -5.59 1.35
N CYS A 138 2.48 -4.38 1.04
CA CYS A 138 2.75 -3.20 1.87
C CYS A 138 2.20 -3.36 3.30
N PHE A 139 1.00 -3.91 3.44
CA PHE A 139 0.34 -4.08 4.73
C PHE A 139 0.86 -5.29 5.52
N GLN A 140 1.06 -6.44 4.88
CA GLN A 140 1.34 -7.69 5.58
C GLN A 140 2.84 -7.92 5.82
N GLU A 141 3.69 -7.51 4.88
CA GLU A 141 5.13 -7.80 4.94
C GLU A 141 5.95 -6.56 5.32
N LEU A 142 5.59 -5.40 4.80
CA LEU A 142 6.38 -4.19 5.00
C LEU A 142 6.00 -3.44 6.28
N GLN A 143 4.72 -3.19 6.54
CA GLN A 143 4.27 -2.39 7.69
C GLN A 143 4.84 -2.87 9.03
N PRO A 144 4.84 -4.17 9.37
CA PRO A 144 5.42 -4.61 10.64
C PRO A 144 6.93 -4.35 10.73
N ARG A 145 7.64 -4.43 9.60
CA ARG A 145 9.08 -4.14 9.54
C ARG A 145 9.37 -2.65 9.65
N PHE A 146 8.50 -1.81 9.11
CA PHE A 146 8.56 -0.36 9.34
C PHE A 146 8.39 -0.05 10.82
N GLU A 147 7.42 -0.67 11.50
CA GLU A 147 7.17 -0.49 12.93
C GLU A 147 8.37 -0.90 13.80
N ILE A 148 8.88 -2.11 13.59
CA ILE A 148 10.07 -2.58 14.31
C ILE A 148 11.25 -1.62 14.13
N ALA A 149 11.53 -1.20 12.88
CA ALA A 149 12.63 -0.27 12.61
C ALA A 149 12.41 1.12 13.22
N MET A 150 11.16 1.57 13.40
CA MET A 150 10.83 2.82 14.08
C MET A 150 11.02 2.73 15.59
N GLU A 151 10.64 1.60 16.20
CA GLU A 151 10.86 1.36 17.64
C GLU A 151 12.35 1.25 17.95
N GLU A 152 13.10 0.50 17.15
CA GLU A 152 14.54 0.31 17.33
C GLU A 152 15.35 1.59 17.10
N GLU A 153 14.92 2.53 16.24
CA GLU A 153 15.59 3.85 16.14
C GLU A 153 15.60 4.60 17.47
N ARG A 154 14.60 4.38 18.34
CA ARG A 154 14.53 5.03 19.65
C ARG A 154 15.49 4.40 20.66
N ASP A 155 15.75 3.10 20.53
CA ASP A 155 16.40 2.28 21.57
C ASP A 155 17.77 1.71 21.16
N ASN A 156 18.17 1.76 19.88
CA ASN A 156 19.38 1.13 19.34
C ASN A 156 20.28 2.09 18.53
N ILE A 157 21.60 1.82 18.54
CA ILE A 157 22.60 2.57 17.76
C ILE A 157 22.60 2.18 16.27
N ALA A 158 22.09 0.97 15.94
CA ALA A 158 22.05 0.46 14.57
C ALA A 158 20.75 0.88 13.86
N ASP A 159 20.88 1.64 12.78
CA ASP A 159 19.75 2.07 11.95
C ASP A 159 19.23 0.93 11.05
N ASN A 160 18.23 0.19 11.56
CA ASN A 160 17.61 -0.94 10.87
C ASN A 160 16.70 -0.56 9.70
N ARG A 161 16.46 0.73 9.45
CA ARG A 161 15.67 1.21 8.30
C ARG A 161 16.30 0.80 6.96
N LYS A 162 17.64 0.72 6.92
CA LYS A 162 18.37 0.22 5.74
C LYS A 162 18.07 -1.24 5.41
N ASN A 163 17.82 -2.07 6.43
CA ASN A 163 17.45 -3.47 6.24
C ASN A 163 16.03 -3.60 5.65
N VAL A 164 15.09 -2.76 6.14
CA VAL A 164 13.75 -2.66 5.53
C VAL A 164 13.85 -2.22 4.08
N LEU A 165 14.71 -1.23 3.79
CA LEU A 165 14.98 -0.81 2.42
C LEU A 165 15.63 -1.89 1.56
N ALA A 166 16.40 -2.82 2.09
CA ALA A 166 16.88 -3.94 1.29
C ALA A 166 15.73 -4.87 0.83
N MET A 167 14.57 -4.82 1.50
CA MET A 167 13.39 -5.61 1.15
C MET A 167 12.47 -4.94 0.13
N VAL A 168 12.48 -3.60 0.03
CA VAL A 168 11.60 -2.86 -0.88
C VAL A 168 12.18 -2.84 -2.31
N THR A 169 12.22 -4.00 -2.95
CA THR A 169 12.70 -4.16 -4.34
C THR A 169 11.64 -4.80 -5.22
N LYS A 170 11.81 -4.62 -6.55
CA LYS A 170 10.92 -5.23 -7.54
C LYS A 170 10.92 -6.75 -7.42
N GLU A 171 12.09 -7.37 -7.26
CA GLU A 171 12.23 -8.82 -7.18
C GLU A 171 11.50 -9.41 -5.96
N LYS A 172 11.58 -8.73 -4.80
CA LYS A 172 10.88 -9.15 -3.59
C LYS A 172 9.37 -9.03 -3.73
N PHE A 173 8.89 -7.94 -4.33
CA PHE A 173 7.48 -7.78 -4.64
C PHE A 173 6.99 -8.83 -5.65
N GLU A 174 7.71 -9.07 -6.74
CA GLU A 174 7.32 -10.06 -7.75
C GLU A 174 7.27 -11.48 -7.15
N THR A 175 8.24 -11.84 -6.28
CA THR A 175 8.21 -13.09 -5.51
C THR A 175 6.95 -13.18 -4.63
N TYR A 176 6.60 -12.11 -3.93
CA TYR A 176 5.37 -12.06 -3.14
C TYR A 176 4.12 -12.17 -4.01
N ARG A 177 4.07 -11.48 -5.16
CA ARG A 177 2.94 -11.51 -6.09
C ARG A 177 2.71 -12.92 -6.66
N GLU A 178 3.79 -13.61 -7.05
CA GLU A 178 3.71 -15.01 -7.50
C GLU A 178 3.15 -15.92 -6.41
N LYS A 179 3.58 -15.75 -5.15
CA LYS A 179 3.01 -16.46 -4.01
C LYS A 179 1.52 -16.12 -3.85
N PHE A 180 1.18 -14.83 -3.86
CA PHE A 180 -0.17 -14.31 -3.69
C PHE A 180 -1.15 -14.89 -4.72
N ASP A 181 -0.72 -15.01 -5.98
CA ASP A 181 -1.52 -15.61 -7.05
C ASP A 181 -1.59 -17.14 -6.96
N ARG A 182 -0.46 -17.82 -6.70
CA ARG A 182 -0.41 -19.28 -6.57
C ARG A 182 -1.30 -19.77 -5.42
N GLU A 183 -1.29 -19.05 -4.31
CA GLU A 183 -2.05 -19.38 -3.09
C GLU A 183 -3.47 -18.79 -3.13
N LYS A 184 -3.86 -18.10 -4.21
CA LYS A 184 -5.17 -17.44 -4.38
C LYS A 184 -5.53 -16.53 -3.20
N MET A 185 -4.52 -15.85 -2.67
CA MET A 185 -4.69 -14.90 -1.59
C MET A 185 -5.55 -13.72 -2.06
N THR A 186 -6.25 -13.09 -1.12
CA THR A 186 -7.00 -11.87 -1.34
C THR A 186 -6.69 -10.89 -0.22
N ALA A 187 -6.83 -9.60 -0.51
CA ALA A 187 -6.82 -8.59 0.54
C ALA A 187 -8.03 -8.77 1.47
N ASP A 188 -7.83 -8.50 2.75
CA ASP A 188 -8.86 -8.57 3.79
C ASP A 188 -8.53 -7.56 4.88
N TYR A 189 -9.46 -6.65 5.16
CA TYR A 189 -9.33 -5.69 6.25
C TYR A 189 -9.35 -6.34 7.63
N ASN A 190 -9.80 -7.59 7.76
CA ASN A 190 -9.75 -8.35 9.01
C ASN A 190 -8.42 -9.09 9.20
N TYR A 191 -7.46 -8.95 8.27
CA TYR A 191 -6.15 -9.56 8.43
C TYR A 191 -5.39 -8.88 9.57
N ASP A 192 -4.89 -9.70 10.51
CA ASP A 192 -4.04 -9.26 11.62
C ASP A 192 -2.57 -9.66 11.33
N PRO A 193 -1.71 -8.71 10.92
CA PRO A 193 -0.31 -8.98 10.63
C PRO A 193 0.47 -9.46 11.86
N MET A 194 0.12 -8.96 13.05
CA MET A 194 0.83 -9.28 14.29
C MET A 194 0.52 -10.70 14.75
N ALA A 195 -0.74 -11.14 14.64
CA ALA A 195 -1.09 -12.53 14.90
C ALA A 195 -0.27 -13.49 14.02
N LYS A 196 -0.06 -13.14 12.74
CA LYS A 196 0.72 -13.96 11.80
C LYS A 196 2.21 -13.99 12.11
N ILE A 197 2.80 -12.85 12.46
CA ILE A 197 4.20 -12.79 12.88
C ILE A 197 4.42 -13.61 14.15
N MET A 198 3.49 -13.53 15.11
CA MET A 198 3.56 -14.32 16.34
C MET A 198 3.40 -15.82 16.08
N GLU A 199 2.50 -16.23 15.18
CA GLU A 199 2.40 -17.63 14.74
C GLU A 199 3.71 -18.15 14.15
N GLU A 200 4.36 -17.38 13.26
CA GLU A 200 5.63 -17.77 12.66
C GLU A 200 6.77 -17.83 13.68
N TYR A 201 6.84 -16.87 14.60
CA TYR A 201 7.80 -16.88 15.69
C TYR A 201 7.66 -18.13 16.56
N LEU A 202 6.43 -18.46 16.98
CA LEU A 202 6.14 -19.65 17.79
C LEU A 202 6.48 -20.95 17.03
N ARG A 203 6.18 -21.02 15.73
CA ARG A 203 6.55 -22.18 14.90
C ARG A 203 8.06 -22.37 14.85
N THR A 204 8.81 -21.30 14.65
CA THR A 204 10.28 -21.34 14.55
C THR A 204 10.91 -21.79 15.88
N GLN A 205 10.40 -21.30 17.02
CA GLN A 205 10.83 -21.76 18.34
C GLN A 205 10.55 -23.25 18.57
N ALA A 206 9.39 -23.75 18.13
CA ALA A 206 9.04 -25.16 18.25
C ALA A 206 9.95 -26.06 17.38
N GLU A 207 10.29 -25.63 16.16
CA GLU A 207 11.22 -26.35 15.28
C GLU A 207 12.64 -26.41 15.87
N ASP A 208 13.10 -25.33 16.51
CA ASP A 208 14.41 -25.28 17.17
C ASP A 208 14.45 -26.09 18.46
N ALA A 209 13.33 -26.17 19.19
CA ALA A 209 13.19 -27.05 20.36
C ALA A 209 13.21 -28.53 19.95
N GLY A 210 12.47 -28.91 18.91
CA GLY A 210 12.43 -30.30 18.41
C GLY A 210 13.77 -30.79 17.85
N LYS A 211 14.59 -29.90 17.27
CA LYS A 211 15.97 -30.23 16.84
C LYS A 211 16.94 -30.41 18.01
N LYS A 212 16.69 -29.79 19.16
CA LYS A 212 17.50 -29.96 20.38
C LYS A 212 17.18 -31.24 21.15
N GLU A 213 15.97 -31.79 21.02
CA GLU A 213 15.59 -33.07 21.65
C GLU A 213 16.01 -34.32 20.84
N GLN A 214 16.42 -34.15 19.58
CA GLN A 214 16.89 -35.23 18.71
C GLN A 214 18.43 -35.33 18.59
N ALA A 215 19.17 -34.50 19.34
CA ALA A 215 20.64 -34.49 19.41
C ALA A 215 21.11 -35.00 20.77
#